data_AF-A0A0D8FVK3-F1
#
_entry.id   AF-A0A0D8FVK3-F1
#
_cell.length_a   1.000
_cell.length_b   1.000
_cell.length_c   1.000
_cell.angle_alpha   90.00
_cell.angle_beta   90.00
_cell.angle_gamma   90.00
#
_symmetry.space_group_name_H-M   'P 1'
#
loop_
_entity.id
_entity.type
_entity.pdbx_description
1 polymer ?
#
loop_
_entity_poly.entity_id
_entity_poly.type
_entity_poly.pdbx_seq_one_letter_code
_entity_poly.pdbx_strand_id
1 'polypeptide(L)'
;MRKTLLVVLATLLLSACGSASVASHKLPPNHGWVLSCSKEKLSEPSFLILDCSTSSLLLSDAIWTHWGADSATGTARLGVAPCTPVCKVASMDFYPHTKVTLSDPLTVDGKSRVFQHVTLSYVFEGKHYTLSRSLS
;
A
#
# COMPACT_ATOMS: atom_id res chain seq x y z
N MET A 1 28.99 -3.11 71.20
CA MET A 1 28.86 -4.57 71.40
C MET A 1 28.16 -5.17 70.18
N ARG A 2 28.71 -6.28 69.63
CA ARG A 2 28.18 -7.24 68.60
C ARG A 2 27.72 -6.66 67.24
N LYS A 3 28.48 -6.73 66.13
CA LYS A 3 28.85 -7.88 65.24
C LYS A 3 27.68 -8.78 64.82
N THR A 4 27.23 -8.65 63.57
CA THR A 4 26.97 -9.81 62.68
C THR A 4 27.00 -9.43 61.20
N LEU A 5 27.97 -10.02 60.51
CA LEU A 5 28.12 -10.18 59.06
C LEU A 5 27.18 -11.33 58.61
N LEU A 6 26.50 -11.23 57.46
CA LEU A 6 25.98 -12.37 56.67
C LEU A 6 25.62 -11.86 55.26
N VAL A 7 26.50 -12.05 54.28
CA VAL A 7 26.56 -13.15 53.29
C VAL A 7 25.85 -12.80 51.97
N VAL A 8 26.70 -12.79 50.95
CA VAL A 8 26.51 -12.68 49.50
C VAL A 8 25.37 -13.55 48.99
N LEU A 9 24.50 -13.00 48.14
CA LEU A 9 23.86 -13.76 47.07
C LEU A 9 23.89 -12.92 45.78
N ALA A 10 24.93 -13.13 44.97
CA ALA A 10 25.02 -12.61 43.62
C ALA A 10 24.14 -13.50 42.71
N THR A 11 22.90 -13.09 42.48
CA THR A 11 22.06 -13.70 41.45
C THR A 11 22.43 -13.13 40.08
N LEU A 12 23.29 -13.86 39.35
CA LEU A 12 23.47 -13.68 37.91
C LEU A 12 22.13 -13.97 37.21
N LEU A 13 21.40 -12.92 36.82
CA LEU A 13 20.33 -13.03 35.83
C LEU A 13 20.98 -13.06 34.44
N LEU A 14 21.20 -14.26 33.91
CA LEU A 14 21.46 -14.46 32.49
C LEU A 14 20.17 -14.07 31.73
N SER A 15 20.03 -12.79 31.39
CA SER A 15 19.03 -12.34 30.42
C SER A 15 19.41 -12.90 29.05
N ALA A 16 18.85 -14.06 28.72
CA ALA A 16 18.89 -14.60 27.38
C ALA A 16 18.22 -13.57 26.45
N CYS A 17 19.04 -12.82 25.72
CA CYS A 17 18.59 -11.94 24.65
C CYS A 17 18.08 -12.86 23.53
N GLY A 18 16.81 -13.27 23.63
CA GLY A 18 16.14 -14.02 22.58
C GLY A 18 16.12 -13.16 21.34
N SER A 19 16.98 -13.47 20.37
CA SER A 19 16.93 -12.87 19.05
C SER A 19 15.59 -13.24 18.43
N ALA A 20 14.63 -12.31 18.48
CA ALA A 20 13.41 -12.41 17.72
C ALA A 20 13.81 -12.36 16.23
N SER A 21 13.98 -13.53 15.63
CA SER A 21 14.14 -13.65 14.19
C SER A 21 12.81 -13.23 13.59
N VAL A 22 12.73 -12.00 13.09
CA VAL A 22 11.65 -11.57 12.20
C VAL A 22 11.73 -12.49 10.98
N ALA A 23 10.90 -13.53 10.97
CA ALA A 23 10.74 -14.39 9.82
C ALA A 23 10.39 -13.50 8.63
N SER A 24 11.29 -13.39 7.65
CA SER A 24 10.99 -12.78 6.37
C SER A 24 9.82 -13.55 5.78
N HIS A 25 8.62 -12.97 5.86
CA HIS A 25 7.49 -13.47 5.09
C HIS A 25 7.87 -13.34 3.63
N LYS A 26 8.26 -14.45 3.00
CA LYS A 26 8.25 -14.53 1.54
C LYS A 26 6.83 -14.16 1.13
N LEU A 27 6.71 -13.10 0.34
CA LEU A 27 5.43 -12.76 -0.28
C LEU A 27 4.89 -14.03 -0.94
N PRO A 28 3.59 -14.33 -0.78
CA PRO A 28 3.00 -15.53 -1.34
C PRO A 28 3.37 -15.67 -2.83
N PRO A 29 3.55 -16.89 -3.34
CA PRO A 29 3.93 -17.13 -4.74
C PRO A 29 2.93 -16.54 -5.76
N ASN A 30 1.72 -16.19 -5.31
CA ASN A 30 0.66 -15.59 -6.11
C ASN A 30 0.43 -14.12 -5.72
N HIS A 31 1.47 -13.31 -5.78
CA HIS A 31 1.42 -11.90 -5.39
C HIS A 31 1.56 -10.98 -6.60
N GLY A 32 0.56 -10.11 -6.80
CA GLY A 32 0.54 -9.10 -7.84
C GLY A 32 1.29 -7.84 -7.44
N TRP A 33 1.67 -7.03 -8.41
CA TRP A 33 2.40 -5.79 -8.22
C TRP A 33 1.70 -4.65 -8.95
N VAL A 34 1.82 -3.45 -8.43
CA VAL A 34 1.55 -2.21 -9.18
C VAL A 34 2.85 -1.45 -9.35
N LEU A 35 3.00 -0.67 -10.41
CA LEU A 35 4.19 0.15 -10.59
C LEU A 35 3.96 1.56 -10.05
N SER A 36 4.97 2.07 -9.34
CA SER A 36 5.09 3.49 -9.07
C SER A 36 5.49 4.23 -10.35
N CYS A 37 5.39 5.55 -10.34
CA CYS A 37 5.84 6.39 -11.45
C CYS A 37 7.34 6.28 -11.73
N SER A 38 8.13 5.88 -10.72
CA SER A 38 9.56 5.58 -10.86
C SER A 38 9.83 4.13 -11.29
N LYS A 39 8.80 3.40 -11.73
CA LYS A 39 8.85 1.98 -12.13
C LYS A 39 9.24 1.02 -11.01
N GLU A 40 9.08 1.44 -9.75
CA GLU A 40 9.23 0.57 -8.59
C GLU A 40 8.02 -0.35 -8.46
N LYS A 41 8.25 -1.65 -8.18
CA LYS A 41 7.17 -2.60 -7.92
C LYS A 41 6.68 -2.43 -6.48
N LEU A 42 5.41 -2.05 -6.33
CA LEU A 42 4.75 -1.84 -5.05
C LEU A 42 3.77 -2.99 -4.77
N SER A 43 3.72 -3.37 -3.49
CA SER A 43 2.82 -4.38 -2.93
C SER A 43 1.92 -3.67 -1.91
N GLU A 44 0.60 -3.80 -2.08
CA GLU A 44 -0.42 -3.27 -1.17
C GLU A 44 -0.18 -1.82 -0.72
N PRO A 45 0.15 -0.88 -1.63
CA PRO A 45 0.54 0.46 -1.21
C PRO A 45 -0.66 1.21 -0.62
N SER A 46 -0.43 1.98 0.44
CA SER A 46 -1.43 2.90 1.01
C SER A 46 -1.58 4.19 0.18
N PHE A 47 -0.62 4.48 -0.69
CA PHE A 47 -0.58 5.64 -1.57
C PHE A 47 -0.11 5.26 -2.97
N LEU A 48 -0.80 5.72 -4.00
CA LEU A 48 -0.48 5.43 -5.40
C LEU A 48 -0.84 6.59 -6.31
N ILE A 49 0.14 7.14 -7.03
CA ILE A 49 -0.13 8.09 -8.13
C ILE A 49 -0.53 7.28 -9.35
N LEU A 50 -1.71 7.55 -9.89
CA LEU A 50 -2.26 6.84 -11.05
C LEU A 50 -1.93 7.54 -12.37
N ASP A 51 -1.75 8.86 -12.36
CA ASP A 51 -1.27 9.62 -13.52
C ASP A 51 0.14 10.15 -13.28
N CYS A 52 1.14 9.48 -13.83
CA CYS A 52 2.53 9.85 -13.65
C CYS A 52 2.97 11.09 -14.43
N SER A 53 2.21 11.52 -15.44
CA SER A 53 2.57 12.67 -16.26
C SER A 53 2.24 13.99 -15.56
N THR A 54 1.10 14.04 -14.86
CA THR A 54 0.60 15.28 -14.26
C THR A 54 0.33 15.18 -12.76
N SER A 55 0.37 13.96 -12.20
CA SER A 55 -0.11 13.66 -10.84
C SER A 55 -1.55 14.13 -10.59
N SER A 56 -2.37 14.23 -11.66
CA SER A 56 -3.77 14.68 -11.56
C SER A 56 -4.71 13.67 -10.89
N LEU A 57 -4.27 12.41 -10.76
CA LEU A 57 -5.03 11.35 -10.14
C LEU A 57 -4.17 10.55 -9.18
N LEU A 58 -4.64 10.38 -7.95
CA LEU A 58 -3.97 9.58 -6.94
C LEU A 58 -4.97 8.81 -6.05
N LEU A 59 -4.46 7.77 -5.41
CA LEU A 59 -5.10 7.07 -4.31
C LEU A 59 -4.29 7.35 -3.04
N SER A 60 -4.98 7.68 -1.96
CA SER A 60 -4.39 7.79 -0.62
C SER A 60 -5.25 7.03 0.39
N ASP A 61 -4.69 6.77 1.58
CA ASP A 61 -5.37 6.03 2.64
C ASP A 61 -5.98 4.71 2.16
N ALA A 62 -5.28 4.01 1.26
CA ALA A 62 -5.76 2.76 0.69
C ALA A 62 -5.72 1.64 1.73
N ILE A 63 -6.83 0.91 1.82
CA ILE A 63 -7.03 -0.25 2.67
C ILE A 63 -7.43 -1.40 1.74
N TRP A 64 -6.56 -2.40 1.62
CA TRP A 64 -6.77 -3.56 0.76
C TRP A 64 -7.50 -4.66 1.50
N THR A 65 -8.58 -5.15 0.91
CA THR A 65 -9.32 -6.32 1.40
C THR A 65 -8.86 -7.60 0.74
N HIS A 66 -8.26 -7.50 -0.45
CA HIS A 66 -7.70 -8.62 -1.19
C HIS A 66 -6.50 -8.14 -2.02
N TRP A 67 -5.43 -8.93 -2.03
CA TRP A 67 -4.28 -8.71 -2.90
C TRP A 67 -3.72 -10.04 -3.39
N GLY A 68 -3.98 -10.37 -4.65
CA GLY A 68 -3.55 -11.60 -5.29
C GLY A 68 -2.73 -11.36 -6.55
N ALA A 69 -2.36 -12.43 -7.26
CA ALA A 69 -1.61 -12.36 -8.51
C ALA A 69 -2.42 -11.77 -9.67
N ASP A 70 -3.74 -11.99 -9.66
CA ASP A 70 -4.64 -11.68 -10.78
C ASP A 70 -5.53 -10.47 -10.54
N SER A 71 -5.79 -10.13 -9.27
CA SER A 71 -6.49 -8.91 -8.92
C SER A 71 -6.13 -8.43 -7.52
N ALA A 72 -6.39 -7.16 -7.26
CA ALA A 72 -6.42 -6.61 -5.91
C ALA A 72 -7.66 -5.74 -5.73
N THR A 73 -8.28 -5.78 -4.56
CA THR A 73 -9.45 -4.97 -4.24
C THR A 73 -9.32 -4.32 -2.88
N GLY A 74 -9.88 -3.12 -2.77
CA GLY A 74 -9.84 -2.35 -1.53
C GLY A 74 -10.65 -1.07 -1.62
N THR A 75 -10.45 -0.22 -0.63
CA THR A 75 -11.03 1.12 -0.59
C THR A 75 -9.94 2.15 -0.37
N ALA A 76 -10.09 3.34 -0.95
CA ALA A 76 -9.15 4.44 -0.79
C ALA A 76 -9.88 5.79 -0.81
N ARG A 77 -9.12 6.87 -0.59
CA ARG A 77 -9.51 8.22 -1.00
C ARG A 77 -8.95 8.49 -2.39
N LEU A 78 -9.83 8.81 -3.32
CA LEU A 78 -9.44 9.20 -4.68
C LEU A 78 -9.23 10.71 -4.72
N GLY A 79 -8.03 11.16 -5.07
CA GLY A 79 -7.73 12.56 -5.34
C GLY A 79 -7.80 12.86 -6.83
N VAL A 80 -8.56 13.87 -7.23
CA VAL A 80 -8.71 14.33 -8.62
C VAL A 80 -8.38 15.81 -8.70
N ALA A 81 -7.35 16.18 -9.47
CA ALA A 81 -7.00 17.57 -9.69
C ALA A 81 -7.83 18.14 -10.87
N PRO A 82 -8.41 19.34 -10.73
CA PRO A 82 -9.00 20.02 -11.87
C PRO A 82 -7.90 20.41 -12.86
N CYS A 83 -8.09 20.05 -14.13
CA CYS A 83 -7.14 20.32 -15.21
C CYS A 83 -7.75 21.27 -16.23
N THR A 84 -7.61 22.58 -15.99
CA THR A 84 -7.99 23.62 -16.96
C THR A 84 -7.26 24.94 -16.65
N PRO A 85 -6.35 25.45 -17.51
CA PRO A 85 -5.62 24.79 -18.61
C PRO A 85 -4.45 23.90 -18.13
N VAL A 86 -4.10 24.02 -16.85
CA VAL A 86 -3.07 23.25 -16.15
C VAL A 86 -3.71 22.52 -14.99
N CYS A 87 -3.18 21.35 -14.64
CA CYS A 87 -3.66 20.58 -13.49
C CYS A 87 -3.24 21.24 -12.18
N LYS A 88 -4.22 21.59 -11.34
CA LYS A 88 -3.97 22.22 -10.04
C LYS A 88 -3.97 21.17 -8.93
N VAL A 89 -2.85 20.48 -8.77
CA VAL A 89 -2.69 19.41 -7.76
C VAL A 89 -2.98 19.90 -6.33
N ALA A 90 -2.66 21.16 -6.02
CA ALA A 90 -2.94 21.75 -4.70
C ALA A 90 -4.45 21.92 -4.40
N SER A 91 -5.32 21.86 -5.40
CA SER A 91 -6.78 22.00 -5.24
C SER A 91 -7.51 20.73 -5.67
N MET A 92 -6.97 19.56 -5.31
CA MET A 92 -7.61 18.28 -5.57
C MET A 92 -8.91 18.12 -4.79
N ASP A 93 -9.92 17.59 -5.47
CA ASP A 93 -11.12 17.05 -4.83
C ASP A 93 -10.85 15.63 -4.37
N PHE A 94 -11.30 15.29 -3.16
CA PHE A 94 -11.11 13.97 -2.58
C PHE A 94 -12.45 13.24 -2.40
N TYR A 95 -12.53 12.03 -2.96
CA TYR A 95 -13.69 11.16 -2.86
C TYR A 95 -13.38 9.99 -1.92
N PRO A 96 -13.90 10.01 -0.68
CA PRO A 96 -13.64 8.95 0.29
C PRO A 96 -14.37 7.66 -0.07
N HIS A 97 -13.93 6.54 0.52
CA HIS A 97 -14.53 5.22 0.32
C HIS A 97 -14.64 4.80 -1.16
N THR A 98 -13.73 5.30 -1.99
CA THR A 98 -13.65 4.89 -3.40
C THR A 98 -13.24 3.42 -3.43
N LYS A 99 -14.08 2.59 -4.05
CA LYS A 99 -13.73 1.18 -4.29
C LYS A 99 -12.66 1.13 -5.38
N VAL A 100 -11.61 0.36 -5.12
CA VAL A 100 -10.48 0.18 -6.02
C VAL A 100 -10.42 -1.29 -6.44
N THR A 101 -10.30 -1.52 -7.75
CA THR A 101 -10.01 -2.84 -8.31
C THR A 101 -8.81 -2.71 -9.24
N LEU A 102 -7.74 -3.44 -8.96
CA LEU A 102 -6.60 -3.62 -9.86
C LEU A 102 -6.76 -4.96 -10.58
N SER A 103 -6.53 -4.98 -11.89
CA SER A 103 -6.77 -6.16 -12.72
C SER A 103 -5.83 -6.24 -13.93
N ASP A 104 -6.04 -7.27 -14.74
CA ASP A 104 -5.36 -7.54 -16.02
C ASP A 104 -3.83 -7.53 -15.90
N PRO A 105 -3.25 -8.39 -15.05
CA PRO A 105 -1.80 -8.38 -14.87
C PRO A 105 -1.05 -8.85 -16.11
N LEU A 106 0.05 -8.16 -16.41
CA LEU A 106 1.06 -8.63 -17.35
C LEU A 106 2.15 -9.40 -16.60
N THR A 107 2.67 -10.47 -17.21
CA THR A 107 3.85 -11.16 -16.66
C THR A 107 5.12 -10.45 -17.15
N VAL A 108 5.89 -9.91 -16.22
CA VAL A 108 7.18 -9.25 -16.48
C VAL A 108 8.33 -10.07 -15.87
N ASP A 109 9.51 -9.98 -16.47
CA ASP A 109 10.73 -10.71 -16.06
C ASP A 109 10.52 -12.23 -15.91
N GLY A 110 9.59 -12.79 -16.68
CA GLY A 110 9.22 -14.21 -16.67
C GLY A 110 8.48 -14.69 -15.40
N LYS A 111 8.20 -13.83 -14.43
CA LYS A 111 7.63 -14.24 -13.13
C LYS A 111 6.68 -13.26 -12.46
N SER A 112 6.90 -11.95 -12.60
CA SER A 112 6.18 -10.96 -11.79
C SER A 112 4.86 -10.62 -12.47
N ARG A 113 3.75 -10.64 -11.75
CA ARG A 113 2.44 -10.25 -12.26
C ARG A 113 2.19 -8.79 -11.92
N VAL A 114 2.17 -7.91 -12.92
CA VAL A 114 2.01 -6.46 -12.73
C VAL A 114 0.67 -6.03 -13.27
N PHE A 115 -0.22 -5.53 -12.41
CA PHE A 115 -1.54 -5.04 -12.81
C PHE A 115 -1.42 -3.94 -13.86
N GLN A 116 -2.23 -4.03 -14.92
CA GLN A 116 -2.23 -3.07 -16.03
C GLN A 116 -3.49 -2.21 -16.04
N HIS A 117 -4.48 -2.50 -15.19
CA HIS A 117 -5.74 -1.79 -15.17
C HIS A 117 -6.14 -1.43 -13.74
N VAL A 118 -6.77 -0.26 -13.59
CA VAL A 118 -7.48 0.12 -12.37
C VAL A 118 -8.90 0.57 -12.69
N THR A 119 -9.86 0.06 -11.92
CA THR A 119 -11.24 0.52 -11.89
C THR A 119 -11.53 1.14 -10.53
N LEU A 120 -12.09 2.35 -10.55
CA LEU A 120 -12.42 3.15 -9.39
C LEU A 120 -13.91 3.43 -9.40
N SER A 121 -14.60 3.08 -8.32
CA SER A 121 -16.01 3.43 -8.15
C SER A 121 -16.18 4.34 -6.93
N TYR A 122 -16.70 5.55 -7.16
CA TYR A 122 -16.82 6.60 -6.14
C TYR A 122 -18.19 7.27 -6.19
N VAL A 123 -18.50 8.06 -5.17
CA VAL A 123 -19.77 8.80 -5.06
C VAL A 123 -19.49 10.30 -5.08
N PHE A 124 -20.24 11.04 -5.89
CA PHE A 124 -20.24 12.50 -5.91
C PHE A 124 -21.68 13.00 -5.96
N GLU A 125 -22.03 13.90 -5.05
CA GLU A 125 -23.40 14.44 -4.91
C GLU A 125 -24.49 13.34 -4.89
N GLY A 126 -24.21 12.22 -4.21
CA GLY A 126 -25.13 11.08 -4.08
C GLY A 126 -25.24 10.19 -5.31
N LYS A 127 -24.49 10.47 -6.39
CA LYS A 127 -24.46 9.64 -7.61
C LYS A 127 -23.19 8.79 -7.67
N HIS A 128 -23.32 7.59 -8.20
CA HIS A 128 -22.19 6.68 -8.41
C HIS A 128 -21.50 6.98 -9.74
N TYR A 129 -20.18 6.99 -9.70
CA TYR A 129 -19.31 7.16 -10.85
C TYR A 129 -18.31 6.01 -10.91
N THR A 130 -17.95 5.62 -12.13
CA THR A 130 -16.90 4.64 -12.38
C THR A 130 -15.89 5.21 -13.34
N LEU A 131 -14.61 5.12 -12.97
CA LEU A 131 -13.47 5.48 -13.79
C LEU A 131 -12.61 4.23 -14.00
N SER A 132 -12.38 3.87 -15.25
CA SER A 132 -11.51 2.75 -15.64
C SER A 132 -10.36 3.26 -16.48
N ARG A 133 -9.15 2.81 -16.20
CA ARG A 133 -7.95 3.26 -16.92
C ARG A 133 -6.82 2.23 -16.86
N SER A 134 -5.97 2.29 -17.87
CA SER A 134 -4.71 1.55 -17.89
C SER A 134 -3.67 2.19 -16.96
N LEU A 135 -2.82 1.34 -16.39
CA LEU A 135 -1.64 1.66 -15.61
C LEU A 135 -0.43 1.41 -16.53
N SER A 136 0.30 2.47 -16.87
CA SER A 136 1.40 2.46 -17.84
C SER A 136 2.78 2.60 -17.20
#